data_AF-A0A959LN73-F1
#
_entry.id   AF-A0A959LN73-F1
#
_cell.length_a   1.000
_cell.length_b   1.000
_cell.length_c   1.000
_cell.angle_alpha   90.00
_cell.angle_beta   90.00
_cell.angle_gamma   90.00
#
_symmetry.space_group_name_H-M   'P 1'
#
loop_
_entity.id
_entity.type
_entity.pdbx_description
1 polymer ?
#
loop_
_entity_poly.entity_id
_entity_poly.type
_entity_poly.pdbx_seq_one_letter_code
_entity_poly.pdbx_strand_id
1 'polypeptide(L)'
;IEEYFGDGSDKGVSINYVHEDKPLGTLGSVKMVEELENDYVMVMNSDLLTDIDFNGFFQTFIRSGADMAVATTMYEVDVPYGVMEVDNGNFVNALQEKPRYTYYSNAGIYIIKKELLSLVPHNEFYNVTDLMESLIAHDKKLISFPILGYWLDIGKHDDFIKAQEDIKSLVL
;
A
#
# COMPACT_ATOMS: atom_id res chain seq x y z
N ILE A 1 6.10 19.70 10.91
CA ILE A 1 5.82 19.44 9.48
C ILE A 1 5.41 20.74 8.81
N GLU A 2 4.35 21.40 9.28
CA GLU A 2 3.87 22.69 8.75
C GLU A 2 4.96 23.77 8.69
N GLU A 3 5.76 23.93 9.75
CA GLU A 3 6.84 24.92 9.79
C GLU A 3 7.89 24.72 8.68
N TYR A 4 8.14 23.47 8.28
CA TYR A 4 9.16 23.15 7.27
C TYR A 4 8.60 23.22 5.84
N PHE A 5 7.35 22.79 5.65
CA PHE A 5 6.76 22.64 4.31
C PHE A 5 5.85 23.82 3.91
N GLY A 6 5.33 24.59 4.86
CA GLY A 6 4.39 25.68 4.60
C GLY A 6 3.15 25.21 3.84
N ASP A 7 2.56 26.06 3.02
CA ASP A 7 1.46 25.70 2.12
C ASP A 7 1.92 24.97 0.84
N GLY A 8 3.24 24.72 0.70
CA GLY A 8 3.85 24.08 -0.47
C GLY A 8 4.11 24.99 -1.67
N SER A 9 3.69 26.26 -1.64
CA SER A 9 3.77 27.17 -2.79
C SER A 9 5.20 27.38 -3.31
N ASP A 10 6.19 27.45 -2.41
CA ASP A 10 7.62 27.53 -2.74
C ASP A 10 8.14 26.31 -3.54
N LYS A 11 7.42 25.19 -3.51
CA LYS A 11 7.76 23.93 -4.18
C LYS A 11 6.82 23.63 -5.36
N GLY A 12 5.95 24.57 -5.72
CA GLY A 12 5.00 24.42 -6.82
C GLY A 12 3.88 23.41 -6.56
N VAL A 13 3.59 23.11 -5.29
CA VAL A 13 2.50 22.21 -4.86
C VAL A 13 1.57 22.94 -3.88
N SER A 14 0.39 22.38 -3.64
CA SER A 14 -0.50 22.82 -2.56
C SER A 14 -0.53 21.74 -1.48
N ILE A 15 -0.29 22.15 -0.23
CA ILE A 15 -0.28 21.25 0.92
C ILE A 15 -1.32 21.74 1.92
N ASN A 16 -2.25 20.84 2.27
CA ASN A 16 -3.21 21.03 3.35
C ASN A 16 -2.87 20.09 4.50
N TYR A 17 -3.10 20.55 5.72
CA TYR A 17 -2.83 19.80 6.94
C TYR A 17 -4.12 19.47 7.66
N VAL A 18 -4.15 18.28 8.23
CA VAL A 18 -5.24 17.78 9.06
C VAL A 18 -4.64 17.31 10.37
N HIS A 19 -5.28 17.67 11.48
CA HIS A 19 -4.88 17.27 12.82
C HIS A 19 -5.90 16.29 13.38
N GLU A 20 -5.46 15.09 13.72
CA GLU A 20 -6.29 14.10 14.39
C GLU A 20 -6.10 14.18 15.92
N ASP A 21 -7.19 14.21 16.68
CA ASP A 21 -7.15 14.22 18.15
C ASP A 21 -6.92 12.81 18.73
N LYS A 22 -7.17 11.78 17.93
CA LYS A 22 -7.02 10.36 18.27
C LYS A 22 -6.61 9.59 17.00
N PRO A 23 -5.94 8.44 17.10
CA PRO A 23 -5.61 7.65 15.93
C PRO A 23 -6.90 7.18 15.23
N LEU A 24 -7.10 7.58 13.98
CA LEU A 24 -8.24 7.17 13.14
C LEU A 24 -7.90 6.08 12.14
N GLY A 25 -6.66 5.60 12.11
CA GLY A 25 -6.19 4.67 11.08
C GLY A 25 -6.08 5.36 9.71
N THR A 26 -5.50 4.67 8.74
CA THR A 26 -5.07 5.30 7.48
C THR A 26 -6.20 6.02 6.74
N LEU A 27 -7.38 5.40 6.61
CA LEU A 27 -8.50 5.99 5.88
C LEU A 27 -9.40 6.84 6.76
N GLY A 28 -9.48 6.56 8.07
CA GLY A 28 -10.18 7.44 9.00
C GLY A 28 -9.58 8.85 8.99
N SER A 29 -8.24 8.97 8.94
CA SER A 29 -7.57 10.28 8.80
C SER A 29 -7.79 10.90 7.41
N VAL A 30 -7.84 10.11 6.33
CA VAL A 30 -8.19 10.62 4.97
C VAL A 30 -9.62 11.18 4.94
N LYS A 31 -10.55 10.60 5.71
CA LYS A 31 -11.94 11.06 5.77
C LYS A 31 -12.12 12.44 6.39
N MET A 32 -11.12 12.93 7.14
CA MET A 32 -11.10 14.28 7.69
C MET A 32 -10.80 15.36 6.63
N VAL A 33 -10.33 14.96 5.45
CA VAL A 33 -10.12 15.88 4.32
C VAL A 33 -11.48 16.21 3.71
N GLU A 34 -11.99 17.41 3.95
CA GLU A 34 -13.35 17.81 3.55
C GLU A 34 -13.51 17.93 2.02
N GLU A 35 -12.46 18.34 1.31
CA GLU A 35 -12.51 18.60 -0.13
C GLU A 35 -11.36 17.91 -0.88
N LEU A 36 -11.67 16.78 -1.51
CA LEU A 36 -10.80 16.12 -2.48
C LEU A 36 -11.25 16.51 -3.88
N GLU A 37 -10.43 17.25 -4.64
CA GLU A 37 -10.84 17.78 -5.95
C GLU A 37 -10.93 16.70 -7.03
N ASN A 38 -10.07 15.68 -6.96
CA ASN A 38 -9.90 14.68 -8.01
C ASN A 38 -10.79 13.43 -7.80
N ASP A 39 -11.16 12.79 -8.90
CA ASP A 39 -11.93 11.52 -8.90
C ASP A 39 -11.13 10.34 -8.33
N TYR A 40 -9.81 10.45 -8.33
CA TYR A 40 -8.89 9.44 -7.83
C TYR A 40 -7.97 10.03 -6.77
N VAL A 41 -7.78 9.28 -5.70
CA VAL A 41 -7.01 9.68 -4.54
C VAL A 41 -5.88 8.69 -4.37
N MET A 42 -4.66 9.20 -4.38
CA MET A 42 -3.48 8.42 -4.02
C MET A 42 -3.24 8.56 -2.53
N VAL A 43 -3.12 7.42 -1.84
CA VAL A 43 -2.81 7.36 -0.41
C VAL A 43 -1.52 6.58 -0.24
N MET A 44 -0.59 7.11 0.54
CA MET A 44 0.72 6.51 0.76
C MET A 44 1.14 6.72 2.21
N ASN A 45 1.69 5.68 2.83
CA ASN A 45 2.32 5.83 4.15
C ASN A 45 3.56 6.72 4.04
N SER A 46 3.81 7.56 5.05
CA SER A 46 4.87 8.57 5.03
C SER A 46 6.28 8.02 5.29
N ASP A 47 6.38 6.77 5.73
CA ASP A 47 7.61 6.07 6.12
C ASP A 47 8.07 5.09 5.05
N LEU A 48 7.84 5.40 3.77
CA LEU A 48 8.24 4.56 2.65
C LEU A 48 9.34 5.23 1.82
N LEU A 49 10.41 4.47 1.55
CA LEU A 49 11.40 4.80 0.52
C LEU A 49 11.22 3.85 -0.67
N THR A 50 10.86 4.39 -1.84
CA THR A 50 10.56 3.56 -3.02
C THR A 50 10.81 4.30 -4.33
N ASP A 51 11.07 3.54 -5.40
CA ASP A 51 11.20 3.98 -6.79
C ASP A 51 9.98 3.58 -7.66
N ILE A 52 8.83 3.31 -7.03
CA ILE A 52 7.62 2.88 -7.74
C ILE A 52 7.30 3.80 -8.93
N ASP A 53 7.02 3.19 -10.09
CA ASP A 53 6.51 3.91 -11.25
C ASP A 53 5.05 4.32 -11.01
N PHE A 54 4.85 5.48 -10.38
CA PHE A 54 3.52 6.04 -10.11
C PHE A 54 2.68 6.23 -11.38
N ASN A 55 3.32 6.57 -12.49
CA ASN A 55 2.61 6.70 -13.77
C ASN A 55 2.14 5.33 -14.27
N GLY A 56 3.01 4.32 -14.29
CA GLY A 56 2.65 2.95 -14.61
C GLY A 56 1.57 2.37 -13.70
N PHE A 57 1.65 2.69 -12.40
CA PHE A 57 0.65 2.31 -11.41
C PHE A 57 -0.72 2.91 -11.74
N PHE A 58 -0.78 4.22 -11.98
CA PHE A 58 -2.02 4.92 -12.32
C PHE A 58 -2.59 4.47 -13.68
N GLN A 59 -1.76 4.32 -14.72
CA GLN A 59 -2.21 3.85 -16.04
C GLN A 59 -2.77 2.43 -15.98
N THR A 60 -2.15 1.56 -15.16
CA THR A 60 -2.64 0.19 -14.96
C THR A 60 -3.99 0.19 -14.25
N PHE A 61 -4.15 1.01 -13.21
CA PHE A 61 -5.42 1.22 -12.53
C PHE A 61 -6.52 1.67 -13.51
N ILE A 62 -6.29 2.73 -14.29
CA ILE A 62 -7.28 3.23 -15.27
C ILE A 62 -7.64 2.17 -16.30
N ARG A 63 -6.65 1.54 -16.95
CA ARG A 63 -6.88 0.53 -17.99
C ARG A 63 -7.64 -0.69 -17.47
N SER A 64 -7.44 -1.03 -16.20
CA SER A 64 -8.13 -2.17 -15.60
C SER A 64 -9.62 -1.90 -15.35
N GLY A 65 -10.05 -0.63 -15.25
CA GLY A 65 -11.39 -0.30 -14.77
C GLY A 65 -11.64 -0.74 -13.32
N ALA A 66 -10.57 -0.85 -12.52
CA ALA A 66 -10.65 -1.21 -11.11
C ALA A 66 -11.32 -0.10 -10.28
N ASP A 67 -11.87 -0.50 -9.14
CA ASP A 67 -12.40 0.39 -8.12
C ASP A 67 -11.29 0.89 -7.19
N MET A 68 -10.29 0.04 -6.95
CA MET A 68 -9.11 0.35 -6.15
C MET A 68 -7.89 -0.40 -6.67
N ALA A 69 -6.70 0.19 -6.48
CA ALA A 69 -5.43 -0.49 -6.70
C ALA A 69 -4.52 -0.38 -5.47
N VAL A 70 -3.78 -1.45 -5.19
CA VAL A 70 -2.77 -1.52 -4.12
C VAL A 70 -1.41 -1.86 -4.71
N ALA A 71 -0.38 -1.12 -4.34
CA ALA A 71 0.99 -1.50 -4.65
C ALA A 71 1.42 -2.65 -3.75
N THR A 72 2.16 -3.62 -4.31
CA THR A 72 2.60 -4.80 -3.58
C THR A 72 4.10 -5.03 -3.74
N THR A 73 4.74 -5.47 -2.67
CA THR A 73 6.13 -5.98 -2.71
C THR A 73 6.13 -7.50 -2.64
N MET A 74 7.12 -8.12 -3.27
CA MET A 74 7.25 -9.58 -3.31
C MET A 74 7.96 -10.08 -2.05
N TYR A 75 7.38 -11.09 -1.40
CA TYR A 75 8.00 -11.82 -0.31
C TYR A 75 8.18 -13.29 -0.70
N GLU A 76 9.42 -13.70 -0.93
CA GLU A 76 9.76 -15.07 -1.31
C GLU A 76 10.15 -15.89 -0.08
N VAL A 77 9.53 -17.07 0.05
CA VAL A 77 9.86 -18.06 1.07
C VAL A 77 10.44 -19.29 0.39
N ASP A 78 11.75 -19.45 0.51
CA ASP A 78 12.45 -20.66 0.10
C ASP A 78 12.38 -21.72 1.21
N VAL A 79 11.75 -22.86 0.92
CA VAL A 79 11.74 -24.00 1.85
C VAL A 79 12.84 -24.97 1.43
N PRO A 80 13.87 -25.23 2.27
CA PRO A 80 15.01 -26.07 1.87
C PRO A 80 14.72 -27.59 1.92
N TYR A 81 13.44 -27.98 2.01
CA TYR A 81 12.96 -29.36 2.18
C TYR A 81 11.80 -29.66 1.24
N GLY A 82 11.46 -30.94 1.08
CA GLY A 82 10.22 -31.36 0.45
C GLY A 82 9.00 -30.99 1.30
N VAL A 83 8.04 -30.29 0.71
CA VAL A 83 6.76 -29.93 1.33
C VAL A 83 5.66 -30.87 0.82
N MET A 84 4.90 -31.45 1.74
CA MET A 84 3.78 -32.35 1.44
C MET A 84 2.45 -31.68 1.77
N GLU A 85 1.49 -31.78 0.85
CA GLU A 85 0.10 -31.46 1.15
C GLU A 85 -0.59 -32.70 1.72
N VAL A 86 -1.05 -32.60 2.97
CA VAL A 86 -1.68 -33.69 3.71
C VAL A 86 -3.10 -33.30 4.06
N ASP A 87 -4.07 -34.14 3.72
CA ASP A 87 -5.48 -33.88 4.06
C ASP A 87 -5.84 -34.28 5.50
N ASN A 88 -7.10 -34.02 5.87
CA ASN A 88 -7.64 -34.35 7.20
C ASN A 88 -7.58 -35.86 7.54
N GLY A 89 -7.41 -36.74 6.55
CA GLY A 89 -7.26 -38.19 6.73
C GLY A 89 -5.81 -38.66 6.86
N ASN A 90 -4.83 -37.75 6.84
CA ASN A 90 -3.39 -38.01 6.75
C ASN A 90 -2.92 -38.61 5.43
N PHE A 91 -3.68 -38.46 4.34
CA PHE A 91 -3.22 -38.89 3.01
C PHE A 91 -2.39 -37.79 2.36
N VAL A 92 -1.25 -38.17 1.77
CA VAL A 92 -0.39 -37.26 1.01
C VAL A 92 -0.95 -37.11 -0.40
N ASN A 93 -1.32 -35.88 -0.78
CA ASN A 93 -1.92 -35.56 -2.08
C ASN A 93 -0.96 -34.88 -3.05
N ALA A 94 0.08 -34.21 -2.54
CA ALA A 94 1.14 -33.59 -3.33
C ALA A 94 2.48 -33.59 -2.59
N LEU A 95 3.58 -33.56 -3.34
CA LEU A 95 4.94 -33.37 -2.85
C LEU A 95 5.66 -32.39 -3.76
N GLN A 96 6.23 -31.34 -3.19
CA GLN A 96 7.07 -30.38 -3.90
C GLN A 96 8.45 -30.33 -3.25
N GLU A 97 9.50 -30.61 -4.02
CA GLU A 97 10.88 -30.54 -3.53
C GLU A 97 11.41 -29.12 -3.59
N LYS A 98 11.96 -28.66 -2.47
CA LYS A 98 12.55 -27.32 -2.28
C LYS A 98 11.71 -26.20 -2.91
N PRO A 99 10.42 -26.09 -2.57
CA PRO A 99 9.56 -25.10 -3.18
C PRO A 99 9.99 -23.69 -2.79
N ARG A 100 9.77 -22.78 -3.73
CA ARG A 100 9.75 -21.34 -3.49
C ARG A 100 8.31 -20.86 -3.55
N TYR A 101 7.84 -20.26 -2.47
CA TYR A 101 6.52 -19.63 -2.40
C TYR A 101 6.67 -18.13 -2.54
N THR A 102 5.89 -17.55 -3.45
CA THR A 102 5.86 -16.10 -3.68
C THR A 102 4.58 -15.53 -3.10
N TYR A 103 4.72 -14.62 -2.14
CA TYR A 103 3.63 -13.86 -1.55
C TYR A 103 3.71 -12.40 -1.99
N TYR A 104 2.57 -11.73 -2.06
CA TYR A 104 2.48 -10.31 -2.36
C TYR A 104 2.01 -9.57 -1.11
N SER A 105 2.92 -8.79 -0.52
CA SER A 105 2.66 -8.02 0.68
C SER A 105 2.17 -6.62 0.31
N ASN A 106 1.26 -6.07 1.12
CA ASN A 106 0.78 -4.69 0.98
C ASN A 106 1.96 -3.71 1.16
N ALA A 107 2.21 -2.86 0.16
CA ALA A 107 3.34 -1.95 0.15
C ALA A 107 3.02 -0.55 0.69
N GLY A 108 1.80 -0.32 1.22
CA GLY A 108 1.44 0.97 1.82
C GLY A 108 1.15 2.09 0.82
N ILE A 109 0.88 1.78 -0.45
CA ILE A 109 0.58 2.75 -1.52
C ILE A 109 -0.67 2.31 -2.27
N TYR A 110 -1.61 3.23 -2.46
CA TYR A 110 -2.95 2.92 -2.92
C TYR A 110 -3.45 3.98 -3.90
N ILE A 111 -4.27 3.56 -4.86
CA ILE A 111 -5.13 4.45 -5.66
C ILE A 111 -6.58 4.05 -5.39
N ILE A 112 -7.39 5.02 -4.99
CA ILE A 112 -8.77 4.81 -4.54
C ILE A 112 -9.67 5.75 -5.34
N LYS A 113 -10.76 5.24 -5.92
CA LYS A 113 -11.81 6.13 -6.44
C LYS A 113 -12.43 6.92 -5.28
N LYS A 114 -12.55 8.24 -5.43
CA LYS A 114 -13.11 9.13 -4.42
C LYS A 114 -14.47 8.67 -3.89
N GLU A 115 -15.32 8.11 -4.75
CA GLU A 115 -16.63 7.57 -4.35
C GLU A 115 -16.54 6.47 -3.28
N LEU A 116 -15.45 5.69 -3.23
CA LEU A 116 -15.28 4.65 -2.21
C LEU A 116 -15.01 5.22 -0.82
N LEU A 117 -14.54 6.47 -0.73
CA LEU A 117 -14.35 7.16 0.56
C LEU A 117 -15.69 7.46 1.26
N SER A 118 -16.84 7.28 0.59
CA SER A 118 -18.14 7.31 1.26
C SER A 118 -18.39 6.09 2.14
N LEU A 119 -17.66 4.98 1.93
CA LEU A 119 -17.75 3.76 2.74
C LEU A 119 -16.97 3.87 4.04
N VAL A 120 -16.05 4.84 4.14
CA VAL A 120 -15.25 5.07 5.34
C VAL A 120 -16.11 5.75 6.40
N PRO A 121 -16.26 5.16 7.60
CA PRO A 121 -17.02 5.74 8.69
C PRO A 121 -16.39 7.05 9.18
N HIS A 122 -17.23 7.98 9.61
CA HIS A 122 -16.78 9.29 10.05
C HIS A 122 -16.28 9.25 11.50
N ASN A 123 -15.08 9.79 11.76
CA ASN A 123 -14.47 9.88 13.10
C ASN A 123 -14.30 8.52 13.82
N GLU A 124 -14.09 7.47 13.04
CA GLU A 124 -13.86 6.11 13.50
C GLU A 124 -12.51 5.58 13.01
N PHE A 125 -11.96 4.60 13.74
CA PHE A 125 -10.74 3.92 13.32
C PHE A 125 -11.04 3.05 12.10
N TYR A 126 -10.39 3.34 10.98
CA TYR A 126 -10.59 2.61 9.73
C TYR A 126 -9.32 2.60 8.89
N ASN A 127 -8.78 1.41 8.63
CA ASN A 127 -7.59 1.20 7.82
C ASN A 127 -7.93 0.97 6.35
N VAL A 128 -6.92 1.09 5.49
CA VAL A 128 -7.05 0.70 4.09
C VAL A 128 -7.40 -0.78 3.93
N THR A 129 -6.90 -1.65 4.82
CA THR A 129 -7.22 -3.09 4.80
C THR A 129 -8.70 -3.36 5.02
N ASP A 130 -9.36 -2.60 5.88
CA ASP A 130 -10.80 -2.73 6.14
C ASP A 130 -11.61 -2.38 4.89
N LEU A 131 -11.17 -1.35 4.13
CA LEU A 131 -11.75 -1.03 2.83
C LEU A 131 -11.52 -2.17 1.84
N MET A 132 -10.29 -2.68 1.74
CA MET A 132 -9.96 -3.78 0.82
C MET A 132 -10.82 -5.03 1.09
N GLU A 133 -10.97 -5.43 2.36
CA GLU A 133 -11.85 -6.54 2.75
C GLU A 133 -13.31 -6.28 2.37
N SER A 134 -13.81 -5.06 2.60
CA SER A 134 -15.17 -4.67 2.20
C SER A 134 -15.35 -4.72 0.67
N LEU A 135 -14.38 -4.23 -0.11
CA LEU A 135 -14.43 -4.29 -1.57
C LEU A 135 -14.45 -5.73 -2.08
N ILE A 136 -13.62 -6.60 -1.52
CA ILE A 136 -13.59 -8.04 -1.85
C ILE A 136 -14.94 -8.69 -1.52
N ALA A 137 -15.51 -8.41 -0.34
CA ALA A 137 -16.78 -8.96 0.08
C ALA A 137 -17.98 -8.52 -0.77
N HIS A 138 -17.86 -7.40 -1.51
CA HIS A 138 -18.90 -6.84 -2.37
C HIS A 138 -18.57 -6.96 -3.86
N ASP A 139 -17.69 -7.89 -4.25
CA ASP A 139 -17.30 -8.17 -5.65
C ASP A 139 -16.79 -6.93 -6.41
N LYS A 140 -16.20 -5.97 -5.69
CA LYS A 140 -15.56 -4.79 -6.29
C LYS A 140 -14.21 -5.15 -6.86
N LYS A 141 -13.79 -4.43 -7.89
CA LYS A 141 -12.56 -4.74 -8.60
C LYS A 141 -11.36 -4.11 -7.89
N LEU A 142 -10.69 -4.89 -7.05
CA LEU A 142 -9.41 -4.55 -6.43
C LEU A 142 -8.27 -5.21 -7.21
N ILE A 143 -7.27 -4.43 -7.64
CA ILE A 143 -6.09 -4.96 -8.34
C ILE A 143 -4.80 -4.70 -7.54
N SER A 144 -3.80 -5.55 -7.75
CA SER A 144 -2.43 -5.32 -7.27
C SER A 144 -1.55 -4.73 -8.37
N PHE A 145 -0.55 -3.95 -7.96
CA PHE A 145 0.53 -3.47 -8.83
C PHE A 145 1.89 -3.80 -8.18
N PRO A 146 2.68 -4.71 -8.77
CA PRO A 146 3.95 -5.11 -8.18
C PRO A 146 5.00 -3.98 -8.30
N ILE A 147 5.62 -3.63 -7.18
CA ILE A 147 6.83 -2.81 -7.16
C ILE A 147 7.99 -3.73 -7.53
N LEU A 148 8.56 -3.53 -8.71
CA LEU A 148 9.69 -4.32 -9.22
C LEU A 148 11.06 -3.75 -8.81
N GLY A 149 11.09 -2.48 -8.41
CA GLY A 149 12.29 -1.80 -7.97
C GLY A 149 12.44 -1.81 -6.45
N TYR A 150 12.98 -0.73 -5.93
CA TYR A 150 13.23 -0.53 -4.52
C TYR A 150 11.95 -0.22 -3.72
N TRP A 151 11.79 -0.90 -2.59
CA TRP A 151 10.80 -0.57 -1.56
C TRP A 151 11.36 -0.90 -0.18
N LEU A 152 11.27 0.07 0.72
CA LEU A 152 11.67 -0.08 2.12
C LEU A 152 10.72 0.72 3.02
N ASP A 153 10.16 0.05 4.01
CA ASP A 153 9.48 0.66 5.15
C ASP A 153 10.54 1.07 6.19
N ILE A 154 10.65 2.37 6.47
CA ILE A 154 11.66 2.96 7.35
C ILE A 154 11.18 3.15 8.80
N GLY A 155 10.11 2.47 9.21
CA GLY A 155 9.55 2.55 10.56
C GLY A 155 10.44 1.97 11.68
N LYS A 156 11.48 1.17 11.35
CA LYS A 156 12.42 0.59 12.32
C LYS A 156 13.80 1.24 12.23
N HIS A 157 14.53 1.21 13.35
CA HIS A 157 15.86 1.82 13.44
C HIS A 157 16.86 1.26 12.41
N ASP A 158 16.90 -0.07 12.26
CA ASP A 158 17.82 -0.72 11.32
C ASP A 158 17.46 -0.39 9.86
N ASP A 159 16.16 -0.34 9.54
CA ASP A 159 15.67 0.03 8.21
C ASP A 159 15.96 1.51 7.91
N PHE A 160 15.85 2.40 8.90
CA PHE A 160 16.24 3.81 8.75
C PHE A 160 17.74 3.99 8.48
N ILE A 161 18.61 3.23 9.15
CA ILE A 161 20.05 3.25 8.87
C ILE A 161 20.31 2.76 7.45
N LYS A 162 19.67 1.66 7.07
CA LYS A 162 19.77 1.10 5.73
C LYS A 162 19.34 2.11 4.66
N ALA A 163 18.22 2.79 4.86
CA ALA A 163 17.71 3.81 3.94
C ALA A 163 18.73 4.95 3.70
N GLN A 164 19.45 5.39 4.74
CA GLN A 164 20.47 6.43 4.62
C GLN A 164 21.68 6.01 3.77
N GLU A 165 22.03 4.72 3.77
CA GLU A 165 23.09 4.19 2.91
C GLU A 165 22.58 3.95 1.49
N ASP A 166 21.41 3.32 1.35
CA ASP A 166 20.83 2.95 0.06
C ASP A 166 20.56 4.19 -0.81
N ILE A 167 20.04 5.27 -0.22
CA ILE A 167 19.70 6.51 -0.94
C ILE A 167 20.91 7.17 -1.65
N LYS A 168 22.14 6.87 -1.21
CA LYS A 168 23.37 7.38 -1.84
C LYS A 168 23.65 6.71 -3.18
N SER A 169 23.10 5.52 -3.39
CA SER A 169 23.31 4.70 -4.61
C SER A 169 22.05 4.55 -5.46
N LEU A 170 20.87 4.81 -4.90
CA LEU A 170 19.62 4.86 -5.65
C LEU A 170 19.62 6.02 -6.63
N VAL A 171 19.31 5.71 -7.89
CA VAL A 171 18.98 6.71 -8.91
C VAL A 171 17.46 6.70 -9.04
N LEU A 172 16.81 7.62 -8.32
CA LEU A 172 15.36 7.85 -8.39
C LEU A 172 15.00 8.67 -9.63
#